data_AF-A0AAV4ZA92-F1
#
_entry.id   AF-A0AAV4ZA92-F1
#
_cell.length_a   1.000
_cell.length_b   1.000
_cell.length_c   1.000
_cell.angle_alpha   90.00
_cell.angle_beta   90.00
_cell.angle_gamma   90.00
#
_symmetry.space_group_name_H-M   'P 1'
#
loop_
_entity.id
_entity.type
_entity.pdbx_description
1 polymer ?
#
loop_
_entity_poly.entity_id
_entity_poly.type
_entity_poly.pdbx_seq_one_letter_code
_entity_poly.pdbx_strand_id
1 'polypeptide(L)'
;MDGNENRIRQAGPLEPPQSIPILTVAELEADPHGTFRSWRPRLPVVGHEVAGFVVLRARDVDRLMRDPRVRATETLYPETRGIPEGRLFDIFAHGMLTANGATHRRRRSPFTRTFAARMIEGLRPRIRTAAASLIRDWLPDGEVDLVERYTALIPAQTLADILGLPHEDIPRFTHLAYEVSRVLSFTFGPEDIPDLEAAAAALQDYVRAILEARRSAPQDDFLSHFLAEAEAAGDLTPEEVVVQLVQMIIGGTDTTRVAGALQAGLLLQHREQWTAVRHDPGLIPAAVAEALRYEPSVGSAGRVAREEIDLDGTVVPAGSMIMLSTLSALRDEAVYTLPDTFDIRRADLPRLHPIFGGGAHRCIGEALARVELEEGLGALTHLAPGLRLTGAMPVVHGHSGIRRIGPLQVAA
;
A
#
# COMPACT_ATOMS: atom_id res chain seq x y z
N MET A 1 6.27 32.95 5.77
CA MET A 1 4.91 32.40 5.64
C MET A 1 4.61 31.51 6.86
N ASP A 2 5.10 31.91 8.04
CA ASP A 2 5.51 30.92 9.06
C ASP A 2 4.57 30.88 10.27
N GLY A 3 3.56 31.76 10.31
CA GLY A 3 2.61 31.86 11.42
C GLY A 3 1.43 30.88 11.35
N ASN A 4 1.08 30.39 10.16
CA ASN A 4 -0.07 29.50 9.97
C ASN A 4 0.31 28.01 10.15
N GLU A 5 1.56 27.65 9.83
CA GLU A 5 2.06 26.28 9.99
C GLU A 5 2.17 25.87 11.46
N ASN A 6 2.50 26.81 12.36
CA ASN A 6 2.62 26.54 13.80
C ASN A 6 1.25 26.40 14.50
N ARG A 7 0.17 27.01 13.95
CA ARG A 7 -1.20 26.85 14.47
C ARG A 7 -1.84 25.53 14.09
N ILE A 8 -1.53 24.99 12.91
CA ILE A 8 -2.05 23.69 12.44
C ILE A 8 -1.43 22.53 13.24
N ARG A 9 -0.19 22.68 13.75
CA ARG A 9 0.49 21.65 14.56
C ARG A 9 -0.03 21.53 16.01
N GLN A 10 -0.65 22.57 16.56
CA GLN A 10 -1.09 22.58 17.97
C GLN A 10 -2.55 22.17 18.19
N ALA A 11 -3.35 22.08 17.13
CA ALA A 11 -4.71 21.57 17.20
C ALA A 11 -4.70 20.11 16.71
N GLY A 12 -5.30 19.19 17.48
CA GLY A 12 -5.60 17.84 17.00
C GLY A 12 -6.47 17.87 15.72
N PRO A 13 -6.79 16.71 15.12
CA PRO A 13 -7.66 16.68 13.94
C PRO A 13 -8.94 17.48 14.22
N LEU A 14 -9.23 18.44 13.35
CA LEU A 14 -10.44 19.25 13.49
C LEU A 14 -11.66 18.34 13.35
N GLU A 15 -12.57 18.43 14.32
CA GLU A 15 -13.83 17.71 14.28
C GLU A 15 -14.67 18.14 13.08
N PRO A 16 -15.31 17.19 12.37
CA PRO A 16 -16.29 17.51 11.35
C PRO A 16 -17.40 18.42 11.90
N PRO A 17 -17.91 19.39 11.11
CA PRO A 17 -19.11 20.13 11.48
C PRO A 17 -20.25 19.20 11.89
N GLN A 18 -21.08 19.61 12.86
CA GLN A 18 -22.19 18.79 13.40
C GLN A 18 -23.17 18.24 12.35
N SER A 19 -23.19 18.80 11.14
CA SER A 19 -24.02 18.35 10.02
C SER A 19 -23.41 17.20 9.19
N ILE A 20 -22.14 16.85 9.40
CA ILE A 20 -21.46 15.76 8.69
C ILE A 20 -21.50 14.50 9.57
N PRO A 21 -22.08 13.38 9.09
CA PRO A 21 -22.10 12.14 9.85
C PRO A 21 -20.68 11.62 10.07
N ILE A 22 -20.40 11.15 11.29
CA ILE A 22 -19.09 10.59 11.66
C ILE A 22 -19.20 9.07 11.62
N LEU A 23 -18.33 8.43 10.84
CA LEU A 23 -18.19 6.98 10.80
C LEU A 23 -17.18 6.51 11.85
N THR A 24 -17.53 5.44 12.54
CA THR A 24 -16.64 4.75 13.49
C THR A 24 -15.75 3.73 12.77
N VAL A 25 -14.61 3.40 13.38
CA VAL A 25 -13.74 2.32 12.96
C VAL A 25 -14.50 0.99 13.01
N ALA A 26 -15.36 0.78 14.01
CA ALA A 26 -16.14 -0.45 14.12
C ALA A 26 -17.12 -0.65 12.95
N GLU A 27 -17.81 0.41 12.52
CA GLU A 27 -18.68 0.36 11.33
C GLU A 27 -17.89 0.07 10.05
N LEU A 28 -16.72 0.70 9.90
CA LEU A 28 -15.86 0.55 8.73
C LEU A 28 -15.14 -0.80 8.67
N GLU A 29 -14.82 -1.41 9.81
CA GLU A 29 -14.28 -2.78 9.87
C GLU A 29 -15.35 -3.84 9.56
N ALA A 30 -16.62 -3.57 9.88
CA ALA A 30 -17.71 -4.53 9.66
C ALA A 30 -18.09 -4.65 8.18
N ASP A 31 -18.27 -3.52 7.47
CA ASP A 31 -18.57 -3.50 6.03
C ASP A 31 -18.14 -2.15 5.40
N PRO A 32 -16.85 -1.99 5.05
CA PRO A 32 -16.37 -0.72 4.49
C PRO A 32 -17.04 -0.42 3.14
N HIS A 33 -17.20 -1.43 2.28
CA HIS A 33 -17.75 -1.26 0.94
C HIS A 33 -19.22 -0.85 0.97
N GLY A 34 -20.05 -1.55 1.77
CA GLY A 34 -21.46 -1.22 1.92
C GLY A 34 -21.69 0.12 2.62
N THR A 35 -20.87 0.43 3.63
CA THR A 35 -20.90 1.74 4.29
C THR A 35 -20.61 2.85 3.30
N PHE A 36 -19.50 2.78 2.56
CA PHE A 36 -19.15 3.80 1.56
C PHE A 36 -20.18 3.89 0.43
N ARG A 37 -20.72 2.77 -0.07
CA ARG A 37 -21.78 2.75 -1.07
C ARG A 37 -23.04 3.50 -0.62
N SER A 38 -23.42 3.37 0.65
CA SER A 38 -24.60 4.04 1.19
C SER A 38 -24.44 5.57 1.27
N TRP A 39 -23.21 6.06 1.46
CA TRP A 39 -22.90 7.47 1.67
C TRP A 39 -22.46 8.21 0.41
N ARG A 40 -21.68 7.56 -0.48
CA ARG A 40 -21.13 8.16 -1.73
C ARG A 40 -22.16 8.99 -2.54
N PRO A 41 -23.39 8.49 -2.78
CA PRO A 41 -24.38 9.25 -3.56
C PRO A 41 -24.89 10.50 -2.84
N ARG A 42 -24.85 10.51 -1.51
CA ARG A 42 -25.44 11.56 -0.66
C ARG A 42 -24.43 12.65 -0.33
N LEU A 43 -23.20 12.26 -0.01
CA LEU A 43 -22.16 13.16 0.45
C LEU A 43 -20.82 12.85 -0.23
N PRO A 44 -20.05 13.88 -0.64
CA PRO A 44 -18.70 13.68 -1.13
C PRO A 44 -17.71 13.35 0.00
N VAL A 45 -18.05 13.75 1.23
CA VAL A 45 -17.22 13.60 2.43
C VAL A 45 -18.08 13.19 3.62
N VAL A 46 -17.54 12.30 4.44
CA VAL A 46 -18.07 11.96 5.77
C VAL A 46 -16.99 12.18 6.83
N GLY A 47 -17.40 12.30 8.09
CA GLY A 47 -16.50 12.35 9.22
C GLY A 47 -15.92 10.97 9.53
N HIS A 48 -14.78 10.94 10.20
CA HIS A 48 -14.17 9.73 10.74
C HIS A 48 -13.73 9.98 12.18
N GLU A 49 -14.10 9.09 13.10
CA GLU A 49 -13.92 9.32 14.55
C GLU A 49 -12.47 9.60 14.97
N VAL A 50 -11.48 9.02 14.25
CA VAL A 50 -10.04 9.28 14.47
C VAL A 50 -9.43 10.27 13.47
N ALA A 51 -9.56 10.01 12.17
CA ALA A 51 -8.85 10.72 11.10
C ALA A 51 -9.40 12.12 10.74
N GLY A 52 -10.58 12.51 11.22
CA GLY A 52 -11.25 13.74 10.81
C GLY A 52 -12.23 13.51 9.65
N PHE A 53 -11.75 13.40 8.41
CA PHE A 53 -12.63 13.34 7.23
C PHE A 53 -12.27 12.19 6.27
N VAL A 54 -13.27 11.65 5.56
CA VAL A 54 -13.10 10.65 4.49
C VAL A 54 -13.74 11.16 3.22
N VAL A 55 -12.93 11.33 2.17
CA VAL A 55 -13.39 11.69 0.83
C VAL A 55 -13.78 10.42 0.08
N LEU A 56 -15.02 10.39 -0.44
CA LEU A 56 -15.66 9.16 -0.91
C LEU A 56 -15.69 9.02 -2.43
N ARG A 57 -15.95 10.09 -3.16
CA ARG A 57 -16.19 10.03 -4.62
C ARG A 57 -14.88 9.96 -5.38
N ALA A 58 -14.81 9.11 -6.40
CA ALA A 58 -13.61 8.88 -7.21
C ALA A 58 -13.09 10.17 -7.85
N ARG A 59 -13.99 11.03 -8.37
CA ARG A 59 -13.62 12.32 -8.95
C ARG A 59 -12.92 13.24 -7.96
N ASP A 60 -13.35 13.22 -6.70
CA ASP A 60 -12.83 14.07 -5.64
C ASP A 60 -11.52 13.53 -5.11
N VAL A 61 -11.43 12.21 -4.92
CA VAL A 61 -10.17 11.52 -4.60
C VAL A 61 -9.11 11.81 -5.67
N ASP A 62 -9.42 11.63 -6.95
CA ASP A 62 -8.49 11.87 -8.06
C ASP A 62 -8.06 13.35 -8.15
N ARG A 63 -9.00 14.29 -8.01
CA ARG A 63 -8.73 15.73 -7.96
C ARG A 63 -7.76 16.06 -6.81
N LEU A 64 -8.08 15.64 -5.59
CA LEU A 64 -7.33 15.99 -4.39
C LEU A 64 -5.95 15.35 -4.32
N MET A 65 -5.71 14.23 -5.01
CA MET A 65 -4.35 13.68 -5.15
C MET A 65 -3.37 14.62 -5.89
N ARG A 66 -3.88 15.58 -6.67
CA ARG A 66 -3.08 16.52 -7.48
C ARG A 66 -3.30 17.99 -7.08
N ASP A 67 -4.19 18.25 -6.13
CA ASP A 67 -4.55 19.60 -5.70
C ASP A 67 -3.44 20.20 -4.83
N PRO A 68 -2.88 21.37 -5.15
CA PRO A 68 -1.82 22.01 -4.37
C PRO A 68 -2.26 22.40 -2.95
N ARG A 69 -3.57 22.50 -2.69
CA ARG A 69 -4.13 22.75 -1.36
C ARG A 69 -4.09 21.50 -0.49
N VAL A 70 -3.77 20.34 -1.04
CA VAL A 70 -3.66 19.07 -0.31
C VAL A 70 -2.20 18.66 -0.22
N ARG A 71 -1.77 18.24 0.97
CA ARG A 71 -0.39 17.82 1.23
C ARG A 71 -0.31 16.45 1.91
N ALA A 72 0.82 15.78 1.78
CA ALA A 72 1.16 14.64 2.63
C ALA A 72 1.26 15.09 4.10
N THR A 73 1.03 14.15 5.02
CA THR A 73 0.78 14.41 6.44
C THR A 73 1.98 14.97 7.21
N GLU A 74 3.20 14.79 6.69
CA GLU A 74 4.44 15.02 7.46
C GLU A 74 4.34 14.32 8.82
N THR A 75 4.62 15.04 9.91
CA THR A 75 4.57 14.55 11.29
C THR A 75 3.21 14.75 11.96
N LEU A 76 2.24 15.40 11.31
CA LEU A 76 0.94 15.66 11.93
C LEU A 76 0.24 14.36 12.35
N TYR A 77 0.31 13.34 11.50
CA TYR A 77 -0.31 12.05 11.80
C TYR A 77 0.24 11.42 13.10
N PRO A 78 1.55 11.09 13.22
CA PRO A 78 2.06 10.49 14.45
C PRO A 78 1.88 11.41 15.67
N GLU A 79 2.01 12.73 15.53
CA GLU A 79 1.78 13.70 16.62
C GLU A 79 0.34 13.58 17.19
N THR A 80 -0.66 13.54 16.31
CA THR A 80 -2.08 13.38 16.71
C THR A 80 -2.39 12.01 17.31
N ARG A 81 -1.49 11.03 17.13
CA ARG A 81 -1.58 9.69 17.73
C ARG A 81 -0.78 9.56 19.03
N GLY A 82 -0.19 10.66 19.54
CA GLY A 82 0.61 10.63 20.76
C GLY A 82 2.02 10.08 20.56
N ILE A 83 2.55 10.17 19.33
CA ILE A 83 3.90 9.73 18.96
C ILE A 83 4.69 10.98 18.53
N PRO A 84 5.21 11.79 19.48
CA PRO A 84 5.87 13.06 19.16
C PRO A 84 7.36 12.91 18.79
N GLU A 85 7.97 11.76 19.10
CA GLU A 85 9.39 11.46 18.88
C GLU A 85 9.61 9.94 18.83
N GLY A 86 10.84 9.51 18.58
CA GLY A 86 11.23 8.10 18.52
C GLY A 86 11.37 7.54 17.11
N ARG A 87 11.74 6.26 17.02
CA ARG A 87 11.98 5.55 15.77
C ARG A 87 10.69 5.41 14.96
N LEU A 88 9.54 5.24 15.59
CA LEU A 88 8.27 5.22 14.88
C LEU A 88 7.95 6.59 14.29
N PHE A 89 8.21 7.68 15.01
CA PHE A 89 8.06 9.05 14.51
C PHE A 89 9.00 9.33 13.33
N ASP A 90 10.25 8.87 13.40
CA ASP A 90 11.28 9.09 12.38
C ASP A 90 10.85 8.57 11.00
N ILE A 91 10.06 7.50 10.94
CA ILE A 91 9.51 6.96 9.67
C ILE A 91 8.67 8.01 8.93
N PHE A 92 7.93 8.84 9.67
CA PHE A 92 7.12 9.93 9.13
C PHE A 92 7.93 11.20 8.91
N ALA A 93 8.81 11.55 9.85
CA ALA A 93 9.63 12.75 9.76
C ALA A 93 10.62 12.71 8.57
N HIS A 94 11.20 11.54 8.31
CA HIS A 94 12.26 11.33 7.33
C HIS A 94 11.82 10.61 6.05
N GLY A 95 10.60 10.10 6.00
CA GLY A 95 10.06 9.38 4.84
C GLY A 95 9.71 10.25 3.63
N MET A 96 9.83 9.70 2.42
CA MET A 96 9.31 10.37 1.21
C MET A 96 7.78 10.30 1.14
N LEU A 97 7.15 9.21 1.63
CA LEU A 97 5.69 9.03 1.55
C LEU A 97 4.92 10.18 2.20
N THR A 98 5.48 10.75 3.25
CA THR A 98 4.89 11.78 4.13
C THR A 98 5.44 13.18 3.87
N ALA A 99 6.51 13.30 3.07
CA ALA A 99 7.14 14.57 2.73
C ALA A 99 6.39 15.33 1.63
N ASN A 100 6.67 16.62 1.49
CA ASN A 100 6.09 17.49 0.46
C ASN A 100 7.16 18.20 -0.38
N GLY A 101 6.75 18.74 -1.54
CA GLY A 101 7.52 19.71 -2.31
C GLY A 101 8.96 19.27 -2.65
N ALA A 102 9.93 20.15 -2.34
CA ALA A 102 11.35 19.89 -2.61
C ALA A 102 11.90 18.73 -1.79
N THR A 103 11.52 18.62 -0.50
CA THR A 103 11.92 17.52 0.39
C THR A 103 11.48 16.17 -0.16
N HIS A 104 10.23 16.06 -0.62
CA HIS A 104 9.74 14.84 -1.27
C HIS A 104 10.53 14.51 -2.53
N ARG A 105 10.73 15.48 -3.43
CA ARG A 105 11.50 15.27 -4.67
C ARG A 105 12.92 14.78 -4.39
N ARG A 106 13.58 15.37 -3.40
CA ARG A 106 14.93 14.98 -2.95
C ARG A 106 14.95 13.55 -2.42
N ARG A 107 14.04 13.19 -1.52
CA ARG A 107 13.99 11.84 -0.93
C ARG A 107 13.61 10.77 -1.96
N ARG A 108 12.83 11.13 -2.97
CA ARG A 108 12.37 10.23 -4.04
C ARG A 108 13.37 10.06 -5.19
N SER A 109 14.23 11.04 -5.45
CA SER A 109 15.08 11.04 -6.65
C SER A 109 16.04 9.84 -6.74
N PRO A 110 16.69 9.36 -5.66
CA PRO A 110 17.58 8.19 -5.77
C PRO A 110 16.84 6.95 -6.28
N PHE A 111 15.62 6.71 -5.78
CA PHE A 111 14.79 5.60 -6.23
C PHE A 111 14.32 5.74 -7.67
N THR A 112 14.02 6.95 -8.15
CA THR A 112 13.47 7.12 -9.50
C THR A 112 14.46 6.69 -10.58
N ARG A 113 15.76 6.80 -10.29
CA ARG A 113 16.85 6.37 -11.19
C ARG A 113 17.12 4.87 -11.07
N THR A 114 17.02 4.31 -9.87
CA THR A 114 17.27 2.88 -9.62
C THR A 114 16.07 1.98 -9.93
N PHE A 115 14.82 2.45 -9.80
CA PHE A 115 13.57 1.76 -10.14
C PHE A 115 13.08 2.03 -11.58
N ALA A 116 13.99 2.18 -12.54
CA ALA A 116 13.58 2.38 -13.93
C ALA A 116 12.81 1.16 -14.45
N ALA A 117 11.70 1.38 -15.17
CA ALA A 117 10.80 0.31 -15.63
C ALA A 117 11.52 -0.82 -16.40
N ARG A 118 12.55 -0.50 -17.17
CA ARG A 118 13.38 -1.48 -17.89
C ARG A 118 14.12 -2.44 -16.95
N MET A 119 14.60 -1.95 -15.80
CA MET A 119 15.28 -2.79 -14.80
C MET A 119 14.29 -3.77 -14.19
N ILE A 120 13.09 -3.29 -13.86
CA ILE A 120 12.00 -4.09 -13.29
C ILE A 120 11.55 -5.19 -14.24
N GLU A 121 11.38 -4.88 -15.54
CA GLU A 121 11.08 -5.92 -16.54
C GLU A 121 12.21 -6.96 -16.67
N GLY A 122 13.46 -6.58 -16.38
CA GLY A 122 14.57 -7.52 -16.27
C GLY A 122 14.43 -8.54 -15.12
N LEU A 123 13.65 -8.23 -14.08
CA LEU A 123 13.39 -9.14 -12.96
C LEU A 123 12.29 -10.17 -13.26
N ARG A 124 11.45 -9.93 -14.28
CA ARG A 124 10.30 -10.78 -14.62
C ARG A 124 10.65 -12.27 -14.78
N PRO A 125 11.73 -12.68 -15.49
CA PRO A 125 12.10 -14.09 -15.60
C PRO A 125 12.46 -14.74 -14.25
N ARG A 126 13.10 -13.98 -13.35
CA ARG A 126 13.47 -14.44 -12.01
C ARG A 126 12.23 -14.61 -11.14
N ILE A 127 11.34 -13.62 -11.14
CA ILE A 127 10.05 -13.66 -10.43
C ILE A 127 9.19 -14.83 -10.91
N ARG A 128 9.10 -15.06 -12.24
CA ARG A 128 8.43 -16.23 -12.81
C ARG A 128 9.00 -17.55 -12.29
N THR A 129 10.32 -17.66 -12.24
CA THR A 129 11.00 -18.87 -11.78
C THR A 129 10.74 -19.11 -10.29
N ALA A 130 10.81 -18.05 -9.47
CA ALA A 130 10.50 -18.10 -8.05
C ALA A 130 9.04 -18.53 -7.81
N ALA A 131 8.10 -17.89 -8.49
CA ALA A 131 6.68 -18.24 -8.45
C ALA A 131 6.42 -19.71 -8.83
N ALA A 132 7.07 -20.23 -9.88
CA ALA A 132 6.96 -21.62 -10.27
C ALA A 132 7.63 -22.60 -9.28
N SER A 133 8.70 -22.19 -8.60
CA SER A 133 9.35 -23.00 -7.57
C SER A 133 8.45 -23.13 -6.34
N LEU A 134 7.94 -22.00 -5.83
CA LEU A 134 7.08 -21.98 -4.65
C LEU A 134 5.88 -22.90 -4.82
N ILE A 135 5.21 -22.88 -5.99
CA ILE A 135 4.09 -23.79 -6.26
C ILE A 135 4.53 -25.25 -6.19
N ARG A 136 5.64 -25.61 -6.84
CA ARG A 136 6.12 -27.00 -6.82
C ARG A 136 6.46 -27.49 -5.41
N ASP A 137 6.87 -26.58 -4.53
CA ASP A 137 7.24 -26.90 -3.15
C ASP A 137 6.00 -27.21 -2.30
N TRP A 138 4.89 -26.48 -2.44
CA TRP A 138 3.68 -26.69 -1.62
C TRP A 138 2.60 -27.57 -2.28
N LEU A 139 2.64 -27.79 -3.59
CA LEU A 139 1.64 -28.60 -4.31
C LEU A 139 1.44 -30.03 -3.72
N PRO A 140 2.48 -30.74 -3.26
CA PRO A 140 2.33 -32.06 -2.65
C PRO A 140 1.63 -32.06 -1.28
N ASP A 141 1.58 -30.92 -0.59
CA ASP A 141 1.08 -30.81 0.80
C ASP A 141 -0.46 -30.86 0.88
N GLY A 142 -1.15 -30.77 -0.26
CA GLY A 142 -2.61 -30.81 -0.33
C GLY A 142 -3.25 -29.45 0.00
N GLU A 143 -3.78 -29.31 1.21
CA GLU A 143 -4.40 -28.06 1.67
C GLU A 143 -3.36 -27.15 2.34
N VAL A 144 -3.33 -25.88 1.94
CA VAL A 144 -2.35 -24.89 2.42
C VAL A 144 -2.96 -23.51 2.60
N ASP A 145 -2.35 -22.69 3.47
CA ASP A 145 -2.55 -21.25 3.45
C ASP A 145 -1.74 -20.61 2.31
N LEU A 146 -2.43 -20.16 1.27
CA LEU A 146 -1.79 -19.52 0.11
C LEU A 146 -1.14 -18.17 0.45
N VAL A 147 -1.55 -17.53 1.56
CA VAL A 147 -0.90 -16.30 2.03
C VAL A 147 0.53 -16.61 2.44
N GLU A 148 0.69 -17.48 3.43
CA GLU A 148 1.98 -17.87 4.00
C GLU A 148 2.87 -18.59 2.97
N ARG A 149 2.30 -19.53 2.22
CA ARG A 149 3.06 -20.46 1.37
C ARG A 149 3.39 -19.91 -0.01
N TYR A 150 2.81 -18.78 -0.41
CA TYR A 150 2.95 -18.28 -1.78
C TYR A 150 2.99 -16.76 -1.88
N THR A 151 1.88 -16.09 -1.59
CA THR A 151 1.72 -14.67 -1.92
C THR A 151 2.57 -13.75 -1.04
N ALA A 152 2.91 -14.16 0.19
CA ALA A 152 3.88 -13.46 1.03
C ALA A 152 5.33 -13.64 0.56
N LEU A 153 5.65 -14.78 -0.05
CA LEU A 153 7.02 -15.15 -0.39
C LEU A 153 7.50 -14.51 -1.69
N ILE A 154 6.61 -14.30 -2.67
CA ILE A 154 6.96 -13.64 -3.95
C ILE A 154 7.59 -12.25 -3.75
N PRO A 155 6.89 -11.27 -3.11
CA PRO A 155 7.45 -9.94 -2.92
C PRO A 155 8.64 -9.97 -1.95
N ALA A 156 8.65 -10.86 -0.95
CA ALA A 156 9.75 -10.96 -0.01
C ALA A 156 11.05 -11.48 -0.66
N GLN A 157 10.97 -12.53 -1.48
CA GLN A 157 12.12 -13.03 -2.25
C GLN A 157 12.61 -11.99 -3.25
N THR A 158 11.70 -11.35 -3.96
CA THR A 158 12.03 -10.31 -4.94
C THR A 158 12.73 -9.12 -4.26
N LEU A 159 12.26 -8.72 -3.09
CA LEU A 159 12.87 -7.62 -2.36
C LEU A 159 14.22 -7.99 -1.74
N ALA A 160 14.37 -9.22 -1.22
CA ALA A 160 15.66 -9.74 -0.79
C ALA A 160 16.67 -9.73 -1.95
N ASP A 161 16.23 -10.14 -3.14
CA ASP A 161 17.06 -10.13 -4.35
C ASP A 161 17.49 -8.73 -4.78
N ILE A 162 16.57 -7.76 -4.74
CA ILE A 162 16.87 -6.36 -5.04
C ILE A 162 17.84 -5.79 -4.01
N LEU A 163 17.63 -6.05 -2.72
CA LEU A 163 18.46 -5.53 -1.64
C LEU A 163 19.77 -6.32 -1.45
N GLY A 164 20.01 -7.38 -2.22
CA GLY A 164 21.19 -8.24 -2.07
C GLY A 164 21.24 -8.98 -0.73
N LEU A 165 20.07 -9.28 -0.15
CA LEU A 165 19.94 -9.93 1.15
C LEU A 165 19.91 -11.45 1.01
N PRO A 166 20.44 -12.18 2.01
CA PRO A 166 20.23 -13.61 2.11
C PRO A 166 18.74 -13.95 2.22
N HIS A 167 18.31 -15.05 1.60
CA HIS A 167 16.91 -15.49 1.68
C HIS A 167 16.54 -16.00 3.07
N GLU A 168 17.51 -16.48 3.86
CA GLU A 168 17.29 -16.85 5.26
C GLU A 168 16.88 -15.67 6.16
N ASP A 169 17.12 -14.42 5.73
CA ASP A 169 16.69 -13.22 6.45
C ASP A 169 15.23 -12.83 6.17
N ILE A 170 14.58 -13.45 5.17
CA ILE A 170 13.20 -13.12 4.78
C ILE A 170 12.22 -13.14 5.96
N PRO A 171 12.18 -14.20 6.81
CA PRO A 171 11.27 -14.23 7.95
C PRO A 171 11.48 -13.05 8.91
N ARG A 172 12.74 -12.60 9.09
CA ARG A 172 13.08 -11.53 10.02
C ARG A 172 12.59 -10.18 9.51
N PHE A 173 12.97 -9.77 8.30
CA PHE A 173 12.62 -8.43 7.83
C PHE A 173 11.14 -8.30 7.49
N THR A 174 10.49 -9.36 7.01
CA THR A 174 9.04 -9.33 6.73
C THR A 174 8.24 -9.21 8.02
N HIS A 175 8.59 -9.96 9.07
CA HIS A 175 7.94 -9.82 10.38
C HIS A 175 8.03 -8.38 10.90
N LEU A 176 9.22 -7.79 10.89
CA LEU A 176 9.43 -6.40 11.29
C LEU A 176 8.64 -5.41 10.41
N ALA A 177 8.62 -5.63 9.09
CA ALA A 177 7.88 -4.79 8.16
C ALA A 177 6.37 -4.82 8.43
N TYR A 178 5.81 -6.01 8.67
CA TYR A 178 4.38 -6.20 8.92
C TYR A 178 3.96 -5.58 10.25
N GLU A 179 4.75 -5.73 11.31
CA GLU A 179 4.47 -5.06 12.59
C GLU A 179 4.49 -3.54 12.45
N VAL A 180 5.54 -2.98 11.84
CA VAL A 180 5.63 -1.52 11.65
C VAL A 180 4.51 -1.00 10.74
N SER A 181 4.11 -1.75 9.70
CA SER A 181 3.08 -1.32 8.73
C SER A 181 1.73 -0.99 9.39
N ARG A 182 1.43 -1.59 10.55
CA ARG A 182 0.19 -1.36 11.31
C ARG A 182 -0.02 0.12 11.64
N VAL A 183 1.06 0.89 11.83
CA VAL A 183 0.99 2.33 12.12
C VAL A 183 0.37 3.13 10.96
N LEU A 184 0.39 2.60 9.73
CA LEU A 184 -0.20 3.26 8.56
C LEU A 184 -1.73 3.15 8.53
N SER A 185 -2.32 2.31 9.39
CA SER A 185 -3.76 2.17 9.55
C SER A 185 -4.28 2.99 10.74
N PHE A 186 -5.57 3.33 10.73
CA PHE A 186 -6.25 3.98 11.86
C PHE A 186 -6.82 2.99 12.90
N THR A 187 -6.41 1.72 12.87
CA THR A 187 -7.00 0.66 13.70
C THR A 187 -6.16 0.26 14.93
N PHE A 188 -5.05 0.95 15.21
CA PHE A 188 -4.23 0.70 16.40
C PHE A 188 -4.57 1.68 17.53
N GLY A 189 -4.40 1.24 18.77
CA GLY A 189 -4.63 2.04 19.98
C GLY A 189 -3.34 2.56 20.63
N PRO A 190 -3.42 3.48 21.61
CA PRO A 190 -2.26 3.94 22.38
C PRO A 190 -1.45 2.79 23.04
N GLU A 191 -2.12 1.70 23.39
CA GLU A 191 -1.53 0.49 23.95
C GLU A 191 -0.59 -0.25 23.00
N ASP A 192 -0.76 -0.08 21.68
CA ASP A 192 0.09 -0.70 20.66
C ASP A 192 1.39 0.08 20.43
N ILE A 193 1.45 1.36 20.83
CA ILE A 193 2.58 2.26 20.51
C ILE A 193 3.94 1.71 20.97
N PRO A 194 4.09 1.14 22.18
CA PRO A 194 5.39 0.58 22.60
C PRO A 194 5.89 -0.55 21.69
N ASP A 195 5.00 -1.44 21.26
CA ASP A 195 5.36 -2.56 20.38
C ASP A 195 5.70 -2.06 18.96
N LEU A 196 4.93 -1.09 18.45
CA LEU A 196 5.21 -0.43 17.17
C LEU A 196 6.54 0.31 17.18
N GLU A 197 6.87 1.00 18.27
CA GLU A 197 8.14 1.70 18.47
C GLU A 197 9.31 0.72 18.52
N ALA A 198 9.17 -0.40 19.25
CA ALA A 198 10.18 -1.45 19.31
C ALA A 198 10.42 -2.10 17.93
N ALA A 199 9.34 -2.38 17.18
CA ALA A 199 9.43 -2.91 15.83
C ALA A 199 10.11 -1.91 14.87
N ALA A 200 9.77 -0.62 14.97
CA ALA A 200 10.38 0.45 14.17
C ALA A 200 11.87 0.60 14.45
N ALA A 201 12.28 0.53 15.72
CA ALA A 201 13.68 0.53 16.12
C ALA A 201 14.43 -0.67 15.54
N ALA A 202 13.89 -1.88 15.71
CA ALA A 202 14.51 -3.10 15.21
C ALA A 202 14.64 -3.12 13.68
N LEU A 203 13.63 -2.62 12.95
CA LEU A 203 13.68 -2.52 11.49
C LEU A 203 14.71 -1.48 11.02
N GLN A 204 14.78 -0.32 11.67
CA GLN A 204 15.77 0.70 11.34
C GLN A 204 17.20 0.23 11.63
N ASP A 205 17.43 -0.48 12.74
CA ASP A 205 18.73 -1.03 13.08
C ASP A 205 19.15 -2.13 12.10
N TYR A 206 18.20 -2.98 11.67
CA TYR A 206 18.43 -3.97 10.62
C TYR A 206 18.86 -3.31 9.30
N VAL A 207 18.12 -2.30 8.84
CA VAL A 207 18.45 -1.54 7.61
C VAL A 207 19.79 -0.82 7.74
N ARG A 208 20.10 -0.25 8.92
CA ARG A 208 21.38 0.40 9.17
C ARG A 208 22.55 -0.56 9.02
N ALA A 209 22.43 -1.78 9.55
CA ALA A 209 23.45 -2.80 9.40
C ALA A 209 23.68 -3.18 7.92
N ILE A 210 22.60 -3.32 7.14
CA ILE A 210 22.68 -3.59 5.69
C ILE A 210 23.42 -2.46 4.95
N LEU A 211 23.03 -1.21 5.22
CA LEU A 211 23.63 -0.04 4.59
C LEU A 211 25.11 0.09 4.95
N GLU A 212 25.48 -0.15 6.20
CA GLU A 212 26.86 -0.07 6.66
C GLU A 212 27.74 -1.16 6.02
N ALA A 213 27.23 -2.39 5.96
CA ALA A 213 27.90 -3.49 5.27
C ALA A 213 28.13 -3.16 3.79
N ARG A 214 27.12 -2.59 3.11
CA ARG A 214 27.24 -2.21 1.69
C ARG A 214 28.18 -1.03 1.46
N ARG A 215 28.23 -0.04 2.37
CA ARG A 215 29.23 1.05 2.30
C ARG A 215 30.65 0.54 2.46
N SER A 216 30.87 -0.41 3.36
CA SER A 216 32.18 -1.01 3.62
C SER A 216 32.65 -1.93 2.49
N ALA A 217 31.71 -2.55 1.77
CA ALA A 217 31.99 -3.41 0.62
C ALA A 217 30.96 -3.17 -0.52
N PRO A 218 31.16 -2.12 -1.33
CA PRO A 218 30.28 -1.82 -2.46
C PRO A 218 30.23 -2.96 -3.48
N GLN A 219 29.07 -3.16 -4.09
CA GLN A 219 28.83 -4.16 -5.15
C GLN A 219 28.19 -3.49 -6.37
N ASP A 220 28.08 -4.20 -7.48
CA ASP A 220 27.26 -3.75 -8.61
C ASP A 220 25.80 -4.16 -8.39
N ASP A 221 25.18 -3.59 -7.36
CA ASP A 221 23.83 -3.90 -6.92
C ASP A 221 22.99 -2.63 -6.66
N PHE A 222 21.69 -2.83 -6.46
CA PHE A 222 20.74 -1.75 -6.21
C PHE A 222 21.16 -0.87 -5.03
N LEU A 223 21.65 -1.45 -3.93
CA LEU A 223 21.99 -0.71 -2.72
C LEU A 223 23.19 0.22 -2.95
N SER A 224 24.23 -0.25 -3.64
CA SER A 224 25.37 0.57 -4.03
C SER A 224 24.95 1.70 -4.97
N HIS A 225 24.10 1.43 -5.96
CA HIS A 225 23.57 2.47 -6.86
C HIS A 225 22.69 3.49 -6.11
N PHE A 226 21.81 3.03 -5.21
CA PHE A 226 20.97 3.88 -4.39
C PHE A 226 21.82 4.79 -3.46
N LEU A 227 22.84 4.24 -2.81
CA LEU A 227 23.76 5.00 -1.96
C LEU A 227 24.53 6.06 -2.75
N ALA A 228 25.07 5.69 -3.92
CA ALA A 228 25.77 6.63 -4.79
C ALA A 228 24.86 7.77 -5.26
N GLU A 229 23.61 7.47 -5.62
CA GLU A 229 22.60 8.46 -5.99
C GLU A 229 22.17 9.34 -4.82
N ALA A 230 22.08 8.78 -3.61
CA ALA A 230 21.78 9.53 -2.39
C ALA A 230 22.92 10.50 -2.02
N GLU A 231 24.17 10.07 -2.17
CA GLU A 231 25.37 10.90 -1.96
C GLU A 231 25.50 11.98 -3.04
N ALA A 232 25.27 11.64 -4.31
CA ALA A 232 25.31 12.59 -5.42
C ALA A 232 24.22 13.66 -5.34
N ALA A 233 23.08 13.33 -4.73
CA ALA A 233 22.03 14.30 -4.42
C ALA A 233 22.44 15.30 -3.31
N GLY A 234 23.52 15.03 -2.56
CA GLY A 234 24.19 15.95 -1.63
C GLY A 234 23.44 16.29 -0.33
N ASP A 235 22.17 15.92 -0.23
CA ASP A 235 21.24 16.57 0.70
C ASP A 235 20.41 15.58 1.56
N LEU A 236 20.67 14.27 1.51
CA LEU A 236 20.00 13.29 2.39
C LEU A 236 20.83 12.99 3.63
N THR A 237 20.21 13.10 4.81
CA THR A 237 20.85 12.70 6.07
C THR A 237 20.97 11.17 6.17
N PRO A 238 21.89 10.63 7.00
CA PRO A 238 21.97 9.18 7.24
C PRO A 238 20.63 8.56 7.65
N GLU A 239 19.86 9.25 8.47
CA GLU A 239 18.52 8.85 8.93
C GLU A 239 17.51 8.84 7.77
N GLU A 240 17.53 9.86 6.90
CA GLU A 240 16.68 9.88 5.70
C GLU A 240 16.99 8.74 4.73
N VAL A 241 18.25 8.33 4.62
CA VAL A 241 18.66 7.16 3.81
C VAL A 241 18.13 5.86 4.40
N VAL A 242 18.25 5.68 5.72
CA VAL A 242 17.69 4.50 6.43
C VAL A 242 16.18 4.44 6.24
N VAL A 243 15.47 5.52 6.52
CA VAL A 243 14.00 5.54 6.46
C VAL A 243 13.48 5.33 5.04
N GLN A 244 14.20 5.79 4.02
CA GLN A 244 13.88 5.49 2.62
C GLN A 244 13.84 3.97 2.33
N LEU A 245 14.83 3.21 2.82
CA LEU A 245 14.81 1.75 2.66
C LEU A 245 13.77 1.07 3.55
N VAL A 246 13.52 1.59 4.76
CA VAL A 246 12.41 1.11 5.61
C VAL A 246 11.07 1.25 4.87
N GLN A 247 10.81 2.38 4.23
CA GLN A 247 9.59 2.59 3.44
C GLN A 247 9.52 1.67 2.22
N MET A 248 10.65 1.38 1.58
CA MET A 248 10.72 0.40 0.49
C MET A 248 10.41 -1.02 0.99
N ILE A 249 10.92 -1.42 2.16
CA ILE A 249 10.65 -2.73 2.76
C ILE A 249 9.17 -2.88 3.12
N ILE A 250 8.59 -1.90 3.81
CA ILE A 250 7.17 -1.92 4.19
C ILE A 250 6.27 -1.91 2.95
N GLY A 251 6.51 -0.96 2.04
CA GLY A 251 5.68 -0.78 0.85
C GLY A 251 5.79 -1.93 -0.16
N GLY A 252 6.99 -2.50 -0.32
CA GLY A 252 7.29 -3.54 -1.30
C GLY A 252 6.94 -4.97 -0.86
N THR A 253 6.63 -5.20 0.42
CA THR A 253 6.26 -6.54 0.92
C THR A 253 4.76 -6.68 1.10
N ASP A 254 4.17 -5.94 2.04
CA ASP A 254 2.83 -6.24 2.55
C ASP A 254 1.73 -5.92 1.53
N THR A 255 1.89 -4.83 0.75
CA THR A 255 0.88 -4.42 -0.23
C THR A 255 0.70 -5.45 -1.36
N THR A 256 1.80 -6.00 -1.88
CA THR A 256 1.75 -7.04 -2.92
C THR A 256 1.31 -8.37 -2.35
N ARG A 257 1.72 -8.74 -1.12
CA ARG A 257 1.23 -9.95 -0.43
C ARG A 257 -0.29 -9.98 -0.38
N VAL A 258 -0.88 -8.89 0.13
CA VAL A 258 -2.33 -8.77 0.29
C VAL A 258 -3.03 -8.76 -1.07
N ALA A 259 -2.52 -7.98 -2.03
CA ALA A 259 -3.07 -7.95 -3.39
C ALA A 259 -3.00 -9.32 -4.08
N GLY A 260 -1.91 -10.06 -3.88
CA GLY A 260 -1.66 -11.39 -4.42
C GLY A 260 -2.63 -12.45 -3.90
N ALA A 261 -2.96 -12.37 -2.61
CA ALA A 261 -3.95 -13.25 -1.99
C ALA A 261 -5.37 -12.91 -2.45
N LEU A 262 -5.71 -11.62 -2.52
CA LEU A 262 -7.02 -11.16 -2.97
C LEU A 262 -7.30 -11.52 -4.43
N GLN A 263 -6.32 -11.34 -5.34
CA GLN A 263 -6.49 -11.75 -6.73
C GLN A 263 -6.77 -13.25 -6.87
N ALA A 264 -6.04 -14.08 -6.12
CA ALA A 264 -6.21 -15.53 -6.17
C ALA A 264 -7.57 -15.91 -5.59
N GLY A 265 -7.91 -15.41 -4.40
CA GLY A 265 -9.19 -15.67 -3.76
C GLY A 265 -10.39 -15.28 -4.63
N LEU A 266 -10.37 -14.06 -5.21
CA LEU A 266 -11.46 -13.58 -6.07
C LEU A 266 -11.63 -14.45 -7.31
N LEU A 267 -10.55 -14.79 -8.02
CA LEU A 267 -10.64 -15.67 -9.19
C LEU A 267 -11.09 -17.08 -8.80
N LEU A 268 -10.64 -17.62 -7.67
CA LEU A 268 -11.06 -18.94 -7.19
C LEU A 268 -12.53 -18.95 -6.76
N GLN A 269 -13.06 -17.84 -6.23
CA GLN A 269 -14.48 -17.64 -5.96
C GLN A 269 -15.31 -17.53 -7.27
N HIS A 270 -14.74 -16.93 -8.31
CA HIS A 270 -15.32 -16.78 -9.65
C HIS A 270 -14.73 -17.77 -10.66
N ARG A 271 -15.08 -19.06 -10.49
CA ARG A 271 -14.46 -20.19 -11.23
C ARG A 271 -14.52 -20.08 -12.74
N GLU A 272 -15.55 -19.45 -13.28
CA GLU A 272 -15.68 -19.15 -14.71
C GLU A 272 -14.57 -18.20 -15.20
N GLN A 273 -14.20 -17.21 -14.38
CA GLN A 273 -13.14 -16.25 -14.68
C GLN A 273 -11.75 -16.85 -14.46
N TRP A 274 -11.55 -17.66 -13.41
CA TRP A 274 -10.34 -18.49 -13.28
C TRP A 274 -10.12 -19.37 -14.52
N THR A 275 -11.18 -20.05 -14.96
CA THR A 275 -11.14 -20.92 -16.13
C THR A 275 -10.82 -20.12 -17.40
N ALA A 276 -11.36 -18.91 -17.54
CA ALA A 276 -11.03 -18.01 -18.64
C ALA A 276 -9.54 -17.65 -18.67
N VAL A 277 -8.97 -17.20 -17.54
CA VAL A 277 -7.54 -16.84 -17.44
C VAL A 277 -6.64 -18.04 -17.75
N ARG A 278 -7.02 -19.24 -17.29
CA ARG A 278 -6.29 -20.48 -17.61
C ARG A 278 -6.27 -20.78 -19.11
N HIS A 279 -7.40 -20.61 -19.81
CA HIS A 279 -7.48 -20.88 -21.25
C HIS A 279 -6.81 -19.79 -22.09
N ASP A 280 -6.86 -18.54 -21.62
CA ASP A 280 -6.24 -17.39 -22.26
C ASP A 280 -5.39 -16.61 -21.25
N PRO A 281 -4.09 -16.95 -21.12
CA PRO A 281 -3.15 -16.20 -20.27
C PRO A 281 -3.01 -14.72 -20.64
N GLY A 282 -3.46 -14.30 -21.84
CA GLY A 282 -3.54 -12.90 -22.21
C GLY A 282 -4.49 -12.08 -21.34
N LEU A 283 -5.38 -12.73 -20.57
CA LEU A 283 -6.28 -12.09 -19.61
C LEU A 283 -5.64 -11.78 -18.26
N ILE A 284 -4.42 -12.28 -17.97
CA ILE A 284 -3.75 -12.09 -16.67
C ILE A 284 -3.64 -10.59 -16.30
N PRO A 285 -3.15 -9.67 -17.16
CA PRO A 285 -3.04 -8.27 -16.78
C PRO A 285 -4.40 -7.62 -16.45
N ALA A 286 -5.46 -8.02 -17.16
CA ALA A 286 -6.81 -7.54 -16.92
C ALA A 286 -7.38 -8.09 -15.61
N ALA A 287 -7.12 -9.37 -15.30
CA ALA A 287 -7.52 -9.99 -14.04
C ALA A 287 -6.81 -9.35 -12.83
N VAL A 288 -5.51 -9.07 -12.94
CA VAL A 288 -4.74 -8.35 -11.92
C VAL A 288 -5.31 -6.95 -11.71
N ALA A 289 -5.58 -6.21 -12.80
CA ALA A 289 -6.13 -4.87 -12.70
C ALA A 289 -7.52 -4.87 -12.05
N GLU A 290 -8.40 -5.81 -12.42
CA GLU A 290 -9.71 -5.90 -11.82
C GLU A 290 -9.65 -6.31 -10.34
N ALA A 291 -8.75 -7.22 -9.95
CA ALA A 291 -8.58 -7.59 -8.54
C ALA A 291 -8.13 -6.39 -7.69
N LEU A 292 -7.16 -5.61 -8.18
CA LEU A 292 -6.68 -4.39 -7.52
C LEU A 292 -7.77 -3.32 -7.40
N ARG A 293 -8.75 -3.29 -8.31
CA ARG A 293 -9.91 -2.40 -8.25
C ARG A 293 -10.98 -2.93 -7.28
N TYR A 294 -11.35 -4.19 -7.42
CA TYR A 294 -12.44 -4.80 -6.66
C TYR A 294 -12.11 -4.86 -5.17
N GLU A 295 -10.94 -5.38 -4.80
CA GLU A 295 -10.51 -5.46 -3.40
C GLU A 295 -9.09 -4.89 -3.27
N PRO A 296 -8.95 -3.57 -3.08
CA PRO A 296 -7.63 -2.93 -3.01
C PRO A 296 -6.90 -3.27 -1.71
N SER A 297 -5.59 -3.54 -1.78
CA SER A 297 -4.74 -3.78 -0.59
C SER A 297 -4.45 -2.52 0.22
N VAL A 298 -4.68 -1.34 -0.36
CA VAL A 298 -4.53 -0.04 0.30
C VAL A 298 -5.91 0.62 0.43
N GLY A 299 -6.34 0.87 1.66
CA GLY A 299 -7.69 1.36 1.97
C GLY A 299 -7.90 2.84 1.67
N SER A 300 -6.90 3.66 1.98
CA SER A 300 -6.95 5.11 1.76
C SER A 300 -5.55 5.72 1.78
N ALA A 301 -5.46 6.96 1.28
CA ALA A 301 -4.27 7.79 1.41
C ALA A 301 -4.53 8.96 2.37
N GLY A 302 -3.77 9.05 3.46
CA GLY A 302 -3.82 10.16 4.41
C GLY A 302 -3.22 11.45 3.84
N ARG A 303 -3.91 12.57 4.01
CA ARG A 303 -3.49 13.91 3.59
C ARG A 303 -3.93 14.96 4.60
N VAL A 304 -3.47 16.20 4.40
CA VAL A 304 -3.89 17.38 5.16
C VAL A 304 -4.36 18.46 4.19
N ALA A 305 -5.50 19.07 4.50
CA ALA A 305 -5.98 20.27 3.80
C ALA A 305 -5.17 21.49 4.28
N ARG A 306 -4.44 22.16 3.39
CA ARG A 306 -3.71 23.41 3.69
C ARG A 306 -4.64 24.61 3.78
N GLU A 307 -5.71 24.55 3.02
CA GLU A 307 -6.73 25.58 2.86
C GLU A 307 -8.10 24.93 3.00
N GLU A 308 -9.14 25.76 3.11
CA GLU A 308 -10.51 25.29 3.02
C GLU A 308 -10.79 24.69 1.63
N ILE A 309 -11.45 23.53 1.60
CA ILE A 309 -11.78 22.81 0.38
C ILE A 309 -13.28 22.58 0.32
N ASP A 310 -13.94 23.24 -0.64
CA ASP A 310 -15.32 22.94 -1.00
C ASP A 310 -15.38 21.70 -1.91
N LEU A 311 -16.29 20.80 -1.53
CA LEU A 311 -16.67 19.59 -2.24
C LEU A 311 -18.19 19.57 -2.37
N ASP A 312 -18.70 20.13 -3.47
CA ASP A 312 -20.13 20.25 -3.77
C ASP A 312 -20.95 20.87 -2.62
N GLY A 313 -20.44 21.94 -1.99
CA GLY A 313 -21.08 22.60 -0.85
C GLY A 313 -20.78 21.97 0.52
N THR A 314 -20.09 20.84 0.57
CA THR A 314 -19.52 20.30 1.81
C THR A 314 -18.10 20.82 1.99
N VAL A 315 -17.87 21.56 3.07
CA VAL A 315 -16.58 22.20 3.34
C VAL A 315 -15.70 21.32 4.22
N VAL A 316 -14.47 21.05 3.76
CA VAL A 316 -13.38 20.52 4.57
C VAL A 316 -12.53 21.70 5.07
N PRO A 317 -12.43 21.93 6.39
CA PRO A 317 -11.65 23.03 6.94
C PRO A 317 -10.14 22.93 6.65
N ALA A 318 -9.48 24.09 6.62
CA ALA A 318 -8.02 24.15 6.61
C ALA A 318 -7.44 23.51 7.89
N GLY A 319 -6.37 22.74 7.75
CA GLY A 319 -5.72 22.01 8.83
C GLY A 319 -6.28 20.60 9.06
N SER A 320 -7.42 20.26 8.47
CA SER A 320 -8.04 18.93 8.64
C SER A 320 -7.21 17.81 8.04
N MET A 321 -7.07 16.72 8.77
CA MET A 321 -6.65 15.44 8.21
C MET A 321 -7.79 14.88 7.35
N ILE A 322 -7.44 14.34 6.19
CA ILE A 322 -8.37 13.74 5.24
C ILE A 322 -7.85 12.38 4.80
N MET A 323 -8.74 11.39 4.75
CA MET A 323 -8.51 10.12 4.08
C MET A 323 -9.11 10.18 2.68
N LEU A 324 -8.27 10.09 1.66
CA LEU A 324 -8.73 9.86 0.30
C LEU A 324 -9.05 8.37 0.16
N SER A 325 -10.35 8.00 0.22
CA SER A 325 -10.76 6.59 0.30
C SER A 325 -10.59 5.89 -1.04
N THR A 326 -9.56 5.04 -1.12
CA THR A 326 -9.29 4.18 -2.27
C THR A 326 -10.38 3.11 -2.39
N LEU A 327 -10.82 2.53 -1.26
CA LEU A 327 -11.92 1.56 -1.20
C LEU A 327 -13.20 2.12 -1.82
N SER A 328 -13.55 3.35 -1.44
CA SER A 328 -14.74 3.99 -1.96
C SER A 328 -14.60 4.38 -3.43
N ALA A 329 -13.47 4.99 -3.80
CA ALA A 329 -13.24 5.47 -5.16
C ALA A 329 -13.23 4.32 -6.20
N LEU A 330 -12.63 3.18 -5.88
CA LEU A 330 -12.55 2.02 -6.79
C LEU A 330 -13.87 1.24 -6.91
N ARG A 331 -14.88 1.61 -6.12
CA ARG A 331 -16.26 1.12 -6.18
C ARG A 331 -17.27 2.21 -6.55
N ASP A 332 -16.83 3.36 -7.05
CA ASP A 332 -17.73 4.47 -7.38
C ASP A 332 -18.56 4.19 -8.63
N GLU A 333 -19.88 4.19 -8.46
CA GLU A 333 -20.90 3.98 -9.49
C GLU A 333 -20.85 5.04 -10.61
N ALA A 334 -20.29 6.22 -10.34
CA ALA A 334 -20.13 7.27 -11.34
C ALA A 334 -18.97 7.01 -12.32
N VAL A 335 -18.06 6.09 -11.98
CA VAL A 335 -16.90 5.72 -12.81
C VAL A 335 -17.07 4.32 -13.37
N TYR A 336 -17.55 3.40 -12.55
CA TYR A 336 -17.59 1.98 -12.85
C TYR A 336 -19.03 1.51 -13.00
N THR A 337 -19.35 0.91 -14.15
CA THR A 337 -20.58 0.16 -14.35
C THR A 337 -20.57 -1.05 -13.41
N LEU A 338 -21.67 -1.28 -12.70
CA LEU A 338 -21.82 -2.39 -11.73
C LEU A 338 -20.56 -2.54 -10.84
N PRO A 339 -20.20 -1.51 -10.04
CA PRO A 339 -18.90 -1.47 -9.35
C PRO A 339 -18.72 -2.62 -8.35
N ASP A 340 -19.83 -3.18 -7.88
CA ASP A 340 -19.88 -4.31 -6.95
C ASP A 340 -19.76 -5.69 -7.62
N THR A 341 -19.60 -5.75 -8.94
CA THR A 341 -19.34 -6.97 -9.70
C THR A 341 -17.85 -7.11 -10.01
N PHE A 342 -17.30 -8.30 -9.80
CA PHE A 342 -15.94 -8.66 -10.21
C PHE A 342 -15.99 -9.15 -11.66
N ASP A 343 -15.37 -8.42 -12.57
CA ASP A 343 -15.35 -8.76 -14.00
C ASP A 343 -13.98 -8.46 -14.63
N ILE A 344 -13.19 -9.51 -14.89
CA ILE A 344 -11.88 -9.41 -15.54
C ILE A 344 -11.94 -8.90 -16.99
N ARG A 345 -13.13 -8.81 -17.60
CA ARG A 345 -13.35 -8.32 -18.96
C ARG A 345 -13.96 -6.93 -19.03
N ARG A 346 -14.11 -6.24 -17.89
CA ARG A 346 -14.66 -4.89 -17.87
C ARG A 346 -13.83 -3.92 -18.73
N ALA A 347 -14.51 -2.95 -19.35
CA ALA A 347 -13.89 -2.02 -20.31
C ALA A 347 -13.75 -0.57 -19.81
N ASP A 348 -14.21 -0.29 -18.59
CA ASP A 348 -14.26 1.03 -17.95
C ASP A 348 -13.16 1.23 -16.89
N LEU A 349 -12.10 0.40 -16.91
CA LEU A 349 -10.89 0.66 -16.11
C LEU A 349 -10.10 1.84 -16.70
N PRO A 350 -9.70 2.83 -15.88
CA PRO A 350 -8.88 3.93 -16.36
C PRO A 350 -7.47 3.44 -16.71
N ARG A 351 -6.83 4.10 -17.70
CA ARG A 351 -5.47 3.77 -18.15
C ARG A 351 -4.45 3.78 -17.01
N LEU A 352 -4.52 4.79 -16.13
CA LEU A 352 -3.71 4.84 -14.93
C LEU A 352 -4.54 4.29 -13.78
N HIS A 353 -4.14 3.13 -13.25
CA HIS A 353 -4.91 2.49 -12.20
C HIS A 353 -4.83 3.31 -10.89
N PRO A 354 -5.96 3.70 -10.27
CA PRO A 354 -5.96 4.63 -9.13
C PRO A 354 -5.39 4.04 -7.83
N ILE A 355 -5.35 2.71 -7.69
CA ILE A 355 -4.69 2.03 -6.55
C ILE A 355 -3.25 2.49 -6.33
N PHE A 356 -2.55 2.87 -7.40
CA PHE A 356 -1.16 3.32 -7.36
C PHE A 356 -1.05 4.82 -7.06
N GLY A 357 -2.15 5.47 -6.69
CA GLY A 357 -2.20 6.89 -6.40
C GLY A 357 -1.98 7.79 -7.62
N GLY A 358 -1.81 9.08 -7.34
CA GLY A 358 -1.69 10.13 -8.35
C GLY A 358 -0.71 11.24 -7.93
N GLY A 359 -0.42 12.11 -8.89
CA GLY A 359 0.46 13.27 -8.69
C GLY A 359 1.89 12.86 -8.31
N ALA A 360 2.52 13.67 -7.45
CA ALA A 360 3.90 13.47 -7.01
C ALA A 360 4.11 12.15 -6.27
N HIS A 361 3.09 11.63 -5.59
CA HIS A 361 3.15 10.43 -4.76
C HIS A 361 2.67 9.16 -5.48
N ARG A 362 2.59 9.17 -6.82
CA ARG A 362 2.30 7.92 -7.57
C ARG A 362 3.29 6.83 -7.16
N CYS A 363 2.80 5.61 -6.96
CA CYS A 363 3.59 4.48 -6.49
C CYS A 363 4.83 4.29 -7.36
N ILE A 364 6.00 4.25 -6.71
CA ILE A 364 7.28 4.02 -7.42
C ILE A 364 7.46 2.54 -7.78
N GLY A 365 6.87 1.64 -6.99
CA GLY A 365 6.89 0.19 -7.19
C GLY A 365 5.78 -0.34 -8.10
N GLU A 366 5.01 0.52 -8.79
CA GLU A 366 3.87 0.07 -9.61
C GLU A 366 4.25 -1.00 -10.64
N ALA A 367 5.36 -0.79 -11.36
CA ALA A 367 5.83 -1.76 -12.36
C ALA A 367 6.18 -3.10 -11.71
N LEU A 368 6.82 -3.08 -10.54
CA LEU A 368 7.26 -4.28 -9.84
C LEU A 368 6.06 -5.07 -9.31
N ALA A 369 5.13 -4.38 -8.64
CA ALA A 369 3.91 -5.00 -8.13
C ALA A 369 3.11 -5.67 -9.26
N ARG A 370 3.00 -5.04 -10.43
CA ARG A 370 2.33 -5.65 -11.59
C ARG A 370 3.04 -6.93 -12.05
N VAL A 371 4.36 -6.89 -12.21
CA VAL A 371 5.14 -8.08 -12.59
C VAL A 371 4.93 -9.21 -11.59
N GLU A 372 5.04 -8.93 -10.29
CA GLU A 372 4.85 -9.91 -9.22
C GLU A 372 3.45 -10.53 -9.23
N LEU A 373 2.40 -9.71 -9.37
CA LEU A 373 1.02 -10.17 -9.41
C LEU A 373 0.71 -10.98 -10.68
N GLU A 374 1.18 -10.52 -11.85
CA GLU A 374 0.99 -11.18 -13.13
C GLU A 374 1.71 -12.53 -13.20
N GLU A 375 2.99 -12.58 -12.85
CA GLU A 375 3.77 -13.81 -12.89
C GLU A 375 3.31 -14.80 -11.81
N GLY A 376 2.90 -14.31 -10.63
CA GLY A 376 2.29 -15.12 -9.59
C GLY A 376 0.97 -15.76 -10.06
N LEU A 377 0.07 -14.98 -10.66
CA LEU A 377 -1.19 -15.50 -11.19
C LEU A 377 -0.97 -16.46 -12.37
N GLY A 378 -0.03 -16.14 -13.26
CA GLY A 378 0.34 -17.00 -14.39
C GLY A 378 0.86 -18.36 -13.94
N ALA A 379 1.72 -18.39 -12.93
CA ALA A 379 2.23 -19.64 -12.38
C ALA A 379 1.11 -20.46 -11.72
N LEU A 380 0.22 -19.84 -10.92
CA LEU A 380 -0.91 -20.52 -10.28
C LEU A 380 -1.84 -21.17 -11.31
N THR A 381 -2.27 -20.41 -12.32
CA THR A 381 -3.20 -20.91 -13.34
C THR A 381 -2.60 -21.98 -14.24
N HIS A 382 -1.28 -21.97 -14.43
CA HIS A 382 -0.56 -22.97 -15.21
C HIS A 382 -0.25 -24.26 -14.43
N LEU A 383 0.31 -24.14 -13.22
CA LEU A 383 0.85 -25.28 -12.46
C LEU A 383 -0.16 -25.87 -11.48
N ALA A 384 -1.16 -25.10 -11.04
CA ALA A 384 -2.22 -25.56 -10.14
C ALA A 384 -3.62 -25.30 -10.74
N PRO A 385 -3.93 -25.82 -11.95
CA PRO A 385 -5.20 -25.52 -12.63
C PRO A 385 -6.45 -25.98 -11.85
N GLY A 386 -6.29 -27.00 -11.00
CA GLY A 386 -7.32 -27.57 -10.12
C GLY A 386 -7.55 -26.80 -8.82
N LEU A 387 -6.69 -25.82 -8.51
CA LEU A 387 -6.74 -25.05 -7.27
C LEU A 387 -8.15 -24.53 -6.98
N ARG A 388 -8.59 -24.69 -5.74
CA ARG A 388 -9.91 -24.28 -5.25
C ARG A 388 -9.82 -23.80 -3.81
N LEU A 389 -10.74 -22.93 -3.42
CA LEU A 389 -10.94 -22.57 -2.01
C LEU A 389 -11.40 -23.81 -1.22
N THR A 390 -10.85 -24.02 -0.03
CA THR A 390 -11.33 -25.03 0.93
C THR A 390 -12.08 -24.40 2.10
N GLY A 391 -11.95 -23.08 2.28
CA GLY A 391 -12.69 -22.28 3.26
C GLY A 391 -13.41 -21.08 2.64
N ALA A 392 -13.86 -20.18 3.51
CA ALA A 392 -14.38 -18.88 3.10
C ALA A 392 -13.27 -17.99 2.52
N MET A 393 -13.67 -16.91 1.84
CA MET A 393 -12.72 -15.85 1.49
C MET A 393 -12.00 -15.32 2.74
N PRO A 394 -10.71 -14.95 2.63
CA PRO A 394 -9.95 -14.43 3.75
C PRO A 394 -10.60 -13.15 4.26
N VAL A 395 -10.66 -13.01 5.58
CA VAL A 395 -11.10 -11.77 6.22
C VAL A 395 -10.05 -10.70 5.94
N VAL A 396 -10.50 -9.53 5.50
CA VAL A 396 -9.64 -8.36 5.26
C VAL A 396 -9.98 -7.29 6.30
N HIS A 397 -8.98 -6.88 7.07
CA HIS A 397 -9.09 -5.86 8.10
C HIS A 397 -8.47 -4.55 7.63
N GLY A 398 -8.99 -3.43 8.11
CA GLY A 398 -8.54 -2.10 7.75
C GLY A 398 -9.37 -1.48 6.63
N HIS A 399 -9.83 -0.24 6.86
CA HIS A 399 -10.40 0.66 5.85
C HIS A 399 -9.43 1.77 5.41
N SER A 400 -8.20 1.76 5.92
CA SER A 400 -7.19 2.81 5.72
C SER A 400 -5.78 2.26 5.64
N GLY A 401 -4.88 3.00 5.00
CA GLY A 401 -3.48 2.59 4.86
C GLY A 401 -3.34 1.22 4.20
N ILE A 402 -2.36 0.42 4.62
CA ILE A 402 -2.22 -0.97 4.20
C ILE A 402 -3.22 -1.83 4.98
N ARG A 403 -4.00 -2.63 4.26
CA ARG A 403 -5.02 -3.52 4.84
C ARG A 403 -4.40 -4.86 5.19
N ARG A 404 -4.86 -5.47 6.28
CA ARG A 404 -4.37 -6.77 6.74
C ARG A 404 -5.27 -7.88 6.22
N ILE A 405 -4.68 -9.03 5.92
CA ILE A 405 -5.41 -10.18 5.41
C ILE A 405 -5.19 -11.40 6.30
N GLY A 406 -6.27 -12.13 6.58
CA GLY A 406 -6.24 -13.45 7.19
C GLY A 406 -5.77 -14.55 6.22
N PRO A 407 -5.73 -15.82 6.67
CA PRO A 407 -5.30 -16.94 5.85
C PRO A 407 -6.27 -17.22 4.69
N LEU A 408 -5.73 -17.68 3.56
CA LEU A 408 -6.46 -18.08 2.36
C LEU A 408 -6.27 -19.58 2.13
N GLN A 409 -7.21 -20.39 2.62
CA GLN A 409 -7.12 -21.85 2.55
C GLN A 409 -7.50 -22.37 1.15
N VAL A 410 -6.58 -23.10 0.53
CA VAL A 410 -6.73 -23.66 -0.82
C VAL A 410 -6.22 -25.09 -0.89
N ALA A 411 -6.75 -25.86 -1.85
CA ALA A 411 -6.24 -27.18 -2.21
C ALA A 411 -6.20 -27.34 -3.74
N ALA A 412 -5.18 -28.06 -4.24
CA ALA A 412 -4.93 -28.25 -5.67
C ALA A 412 -5.68 -29.44 -6.30
#